data_AF-A0A7Y4ZM27-F1
#
_entry.id   AF-A0A7Y4ZM27-F1
#
_cell.length_a   1.000
_cell.length_b   1.000
_cell.length_c   1.000
_cell.angle_alpha   90.00
_cell.angle_beta   90.00
_cell.angle_gamma   90.00
#
_symmetry.space_group_name_H-M   'P 1'
#
loop_
_entity.id
_entity.type
_entity.pdbx_description
1 polymer ?
#
loop_
_entity_poly.entity_id
_entity_poly.type
_entity_poly.pdbx_seq_one_letter_code
_entity_poly.pdbx_strand_id
1 'polypeptide(L)'
;MRFSSLSVLALVALSGCVINSADSTEAGAPDPEAKADAGGGATLPPADGTKLPFAPSNVAQPSFKDLDEVTISSNCTLNTDSGSIGCLDPKKVRFGYAKVEQGKGASQVAVFTMRSLRIQPSAILRVEGSLPLVLLTATNLEIFGGLDASSTNKGSAGGFIT
;
A
#
# COMPACT_ATOMS: atom_id res chain seq x y z
N MET A 1 -32.98 8.54 -47.31
CA MET A 1 -33.09 7.06 -47.30
C MET A 1 -32.77 6.60 -45.89
N ARG A 2 -33.73 5.98 -45.20
CA ARG A 2 -33.62 5.51 -43.82
C ARG A 2 -33.14 4.06 -43.87
N PHE A 3 -32.02 3.74 -43.23
CA PHE A 3 -31.64 2.35 -42.94
C PHE A 3 -31.90 2.08 -41.47
N SER A 4 -33.03 1.42 -41.22
CA SER A 4 -33.30 0.70 -39.98
C SER A 4 -32.52 -0.61 -40.01
N SER A 5 -31.75 -0.91 -38.96
CA SER A 5 -31.33 -2.28 -38.70
C SER A 5 -31.53 -2.58 -37.22
N LEU A 6 -32.39 -3.59 -37.00
CA LEU A 6 -32.76 -4.21 -35.74
C LEU A 6 -31.71 -5.23 -35.29
N SER A 7 -31.79 -5.58 -34.00
CA SER A 7 -31.42 -6.87 -33.40
C SER A 7 -29.92 -7.08 -33.15
N VAL A 8 -29.45 -7.63 -32.01
CA VAL A 8 -29.99 -8.73 -31.20
C VAL A 8 -29.66 -8.51 -29.71
N LEU A 9 -30.61 -8.89 -28.86
CA LEU A 9 -30.56 -9.06 -27.41
C LEU A 9 -29.55 -10.17 -27.02
N ALA A 10 -28.58 -9.90 -26.15
CA ALA A 10 -27.83 -10.94 -25.46
C ALA A 10 -28.10 -10.83 -23.95
N LEU A 11 -29.03 -11.66 -23.47
CA LEU A 11 -29.31 -11.83 -22.05
C LEU A 11 -28.36 -12.92 -21.51
N VAL A 12 -27.28 -12.52 -20.84
CA VAL A 12 -26.39 -13.44 -20.12
C VAL A 12 -27.03 -13.74 -18.78
N ALA A 13 -27.63 -14.93 -18.65
CA ALA A 13 -28.07 -15.48 -17.38
C ALA A 13 -26.84 -15.94 -16.59
N LEU A 14 -26.44 -15.17 -15.56
CA LEU A 14 -25.50 -15.64 -14.56
C LEU A 14 -26.20 -16.70 -13.70
N SER A 15 -25.84 -17.96 -13.96
CA SER A 15 -26.13 -19.09 -13.09
C SER A 15 -25.57 -18.79 -11.70
N GLY A 16 -26.45 -18.69 -10.71
CA GLY A 16 -26.08 -18.48 -9.33
C GLY A 16 -25.30 -19.68 -8.80
N CYS A 17 -24.07 -19.43 -8.34
CA CYS A 17 -23.40 -20.35 -7.45
C CYS A 17 -24.17 -20.37 -6.12
N VAL A 18 -24.91 -21.45 -5.89
CA VAL A 18 -25.40 -21.83 -4.57
C VAL A 18 -24.17 -22.17 -3.73
N ILE A 19 -23.83 -21.32 -2.76
CA ILE A 19 -22.83 -21.63 -1.74
C ILE A 19 -23.51 -22.63 -0.81
N ASN A 20 -23.21 -23.90 -1.02
CA ASN A 20 -23.56 -24.96 -0.08
C ASN A 20 -22.52 -24.90 1.05
N SER A 21 -22.82 -24.15 2.12
CA SER A 21 -22.05 -24.24 3.36
C SER A 21 -22.30 -25.62 3.96
N ALA A 22 -21.39 -26.55 3.68
CA ALA A 22 -21.28 -27.76 4.48
C ALA A 22 -20.83 -27.34 5.88
N ASP A 23 -21.76 -27.39 6.83
CA ASP A 23 -21.46 -27.41 8.25
C ASP A 23 -20.74 -28.73 8.55
N SER A 24 -19.42 -28.72 8.41
CA SER A 24 -18.56 -29.73 8.99
C SER A 24 -18.24 -29.26 10.40
N THR A 25 -19.18 -29.47 11.32
CA THR A 25 -18.86 -29.53 12.75
C THR A 25 -18.05 -30.80 13.00
N GLU A 26 -16.80 -30.81 12.55
CA GLU A 26 -15.78 -31.71 13.04
C GLU A 26 -15.03 -30.93 14.10
N ALA A 27 -15.40 -31.17 15.36
CA ALA A 27 -14.62 -30.76 16.52
C ALA A 27 -13.30 -31.54 16.50
N GLY A 28 -12.39 -31.15 15.59
CA GLY A 28 -11.00 -31.51 15.68
C GLY A 28 -10.49 -30.95 16.99
N ALA A 29 -10.09 -31.85 17.90
CA ALA A 29 -9.37 -31.48 19.10
C ALA A 29 -8.21 -30.55 18.69
N PRO A 30 -7.97 -29.45 19.42
CA PRO A 30 -6.88 -28.55 19.09
C PRO A 30 -5.59 -29.38 19.06
N ASP A 31 -4.92 -29.36 17.91
CA ASP A 31 -3.57 -29.88 17.76
C ASP A 31 -2.71 -29.18 18.83
N PRO A 32 -2.13 -29.92 19.79
CA PRO A 32 -1.36 -29.33 20.88
C PRO A 32 -0.05 -28.66 20.39
N GLU A 33 0.27 -28.74 19.10
CA GLU A 33 1.50 -28.17 18.52
C GLU A 33 1.28 -26.95 17.61
N ALA A 34 0.08 -26.36 17.59
CA ALA A 34 -0.12 -25.02 17.08
C ALA A 34 0.58 -24.00 18.01
N LYS A 35 1.90 -23.84 17.84
CA LYS A 35 2.64 -22.73 18.42
C LYS A 35 2.03 -21.45 17.86
N ALA A 36 1.23 -20.80 18.69
CA ALA A 36 0.91 -19.41 18.52
C ALA A 36 2.25 -18.65 18.50
N ASP A 37 2.68 -18.21 17.32
CA ASP A 37 3.64 -17.12 17.16
C ASP A 37 2.91 -15.81 17.52
N ALA A 38 2.35 -15.79 18.73
CA ALA A 38 1.98 -14.57 19.40
C ALA A 38 3.31 -13.87 19.64
N GLY A 39 3.59 -12.87 18.80
CA GLY A 39 4.82 -12.09 18.78
C GLY A 39 5.32 -11.94 20.19
N GLY A 40 6.46 -12.58 20.47
CA GLY A 40 7.00 -12.72 21.81
C GLY A 40 6.97 -11.36 22.47
N GLY A 41 6.04 -11.20 23.41
CA GLY A 41 6.01 -10.09 24.33
C GLY A 41 7.25 -10.25 25.20
N ALA A 42 8.40 -9.88 24.64
CA ALA A 42 9.57 -9.60 25.43
C ALA A 42 9.09 -8.56 26.42
N THR A 43 8.94 -8.96 27.68
CA THR A 43 8.87 -8.04 28.80
C THR A 43 10.08 -7.14 28.63
N LEU A 44 9.86 -5.95 28.08
CA LEU A 44 10.92 -4.98 27.93
C LEU A 44 11.42 -4.74 29.35
N PRO A 45 12.73 -4.89 29.62
CA PRO A 45 13.27 -4.48 30.90
C PRO A 45 12.82 -3.03 31.16
N PRO A 46 12.60 -2.63 32.44
CA PRO A 46 12.26 -1.25 32.76
C PRO A 46 13.22 -0.34 31.99
N ALA A 47 12.67 0.68 31.33
CA ALA A 47 13.43 1.57 30.48
C ALA A 47 14.49 2.30 31.32
N ASP A 48 15.63 1.65 31.51
CA ASP A 48 16.87 2.31 31.86
C ASP A 48 17.03 3.39 30.79
N GLY A 49 17.31 4.63 31.19
CA GLY A 49 17.48 5.79 30.30
C GLY A 49 18.61 5.63 29.26
N THR A 50 19.13 4.43 29.07
CA THR A 50 19.92 3.95 27.96
C THR A 50 19.19 4.15 26.64
N LYS A 51 19.73 5.11 25.88
CA LYS A 51 19.67 5.28 24.43
C LYS A 51 19.21 4.00 23.71
N LEU A 52 18.02 4.06 23.09
CA LEU A 52 17.49 2.99 22.25
C LEU A 52 18.56 2.58 21.22
N PRO A 53 18.71 1.27 20.91
CA PRO A 53 19.72 0.79 19.96
C PRO A 53 19.42 1.21 18.51
N PHE A 54 18.31 1.91 18.29
CA PHE A 54 17.94 2.51 17.03
C PHE A 54 17.84 4.03 17.19
N ALA A 55 18.33 4.76 16.19
CA ALA A 55 17.99 6.17 16.06
C ALA A 55 16.51 6.27 15.68
N PRO A 56 15.69 7.10 16.36
CA PRO A 56 14.32 7.35 15.92
C PRO A 56 14.34 7.81 14.45
N SER A 57 13.38 7.31 13.66
CA SER A 57 13.30 7.57 12.22
C SER A 57 13.31 9.08 11.92
N ASN A 58 14.26 9.53 11.09
CA ASN A 58 14.52 10.94 10.82
C ASN A 58 13.66 11.52 9.68
N VAL A 59 12.47 10.96 9.43
CA VAL A 59 11.55 11.58 8.46
C VAL A 59 11.07 12.90 9.06
N ALA A 60 11.70 14.00 8.65
CA ALA A 60 11.31 15.35 9.07
C ALA A 60 9.82 15.54 8.85
N GLN A 61 9.13 16.15 9.81
CA GLN A 61 7.69 16.38 9.72
C GLN A 61 7.40 17.19 8.45
N PRO A 62 6.76 16.59 7.43
CA PRO A 62 6.56 17.28 6.17
C PRO A 62 5.50 18.37 6.32
N SER A 63 5.68 19.47 5.60
CA SER A 63 4.62 20.46 5.45
C SER A 63 3.58 19.93 4.47
N PHE A 64 2.32 19.89 4.90
CA PHE A 64 1.17 19.56 4.03
C PHE A 64 0.50 20.81 3.45
N LYS A 65 1.09 21.99 3.69
CA LYS A 65 0.62 23.25 3.12
C LYS A 65 0.72 23.13 1.60
N ASP A 66 -0.34 23.54 0.89
CA ASP A 66 -0.37 23.55 -0.57
C ASP A 66 -0.31 22.17 -1.25
N LEU A 67 -0.47 21.08 -0.51
CA LEU A 67 -0.64 19.74 -1.10
C LEU A 67 -2.11 19.44 -1.37
N ASP A 68 -2.35 18.73 -2.46
CA ASP A 68 -3.68 18.41 -2.97
C ASP A 68 -4.14 17.02 -2.54
N GLU A 69 -5.42 16.75 -2.77
CA GLU A 69 -6.02 15.43 -2.62
C GLU A 69 -5.78 14.63 -3.90
N VAL A 70 -5.16 13.46 -3.75
CA VAL A 70 -4.79 12.59 -4.86
C VAL A 70 -5.80 11.47 -4.99
N THR A 71 -6.41 11.34 -6.16
CA THR A 71 -7.24 10.19 -6.51
C THR A 71 -6.63 9.42 -7.67
N ILE A 72 -6.37 8.13 -7.47
CA ILE A 72 -5.90 7.20 -8.49
C ILE A 72 -7.12 6.44 -9.02
N SER A 73 -7.58 6.81 -10.22
CA SER A 73 -8.80 6.26 -10.84
C SER A 73 -8.54 5.19 -11.91
N SER A 74 -7.30 5.03 -12.34
CA SER A 74 -6.87 4.05 -13.34
C SER A 74 -5.54 3.45 -12.92
N ASN A 75 -5.14 2.38 -13.62
CA ASN A 75 -3.81 1.79 -13.42
C ASN A 75 -2.72 2.85 -13.61
N CYS A 76 -1.78 2.86 -12.68
CA CYS A 76 -0.80 3.93 -12.54
C CYS A 76 0.50 3.38 -11.96
N THR A 77 1.61 4.06 -12.27
CA THR A 77 2.92 3.74 -11.72
C THR A 77 3.39 4.85 -10.80
N LEU A 78 3.84 4.50 -9.61
CA LEU A 78 4.59 5.37 -8.69
C LEU A 78 6.05 4.95 -8.74
N ASN A 79 6.95 5.88 -9.08
CA ASN A 79 8.37 5.61 -9.20
C ASN A 79 9.16 6.24 -8.04
N THR A 80 9.72 5.41 -7.17
CA THR A 80 10.39 5.82 -5.94
C THR A 80 11.75 6.47 -6.17
N ASP A 81 12.38 6.25 -7.33
CA ASP A 81 13.69 6.83 -7.67
C ASP A 81 13.58 8.26 -8.21
N SER A 82 12.53 8.54 -8.99
CA SER A 82 12.26 9.83 -9.64
C SER A 82 11.27 10.70 -8.86
N GLY A 83 10.46 10.10 -7.98
CA GLY A 83 9.41 10.81 -7.27
C GLY A 83 8.18 11.12 -8.11
N SER A 84 7.93 10.35 -9.16
CA SER A 84 6.81 10.58 -10.09
C SER A 84 5.64 9.62 -9.86
N ILE A 85 4.43 10.09 -10.18
CA ILE A 85 3.22 9.27 -10.23
C ILE A 85 2.64 9.44 -11.64
N GLY A 86 2.79 8.42 -12.49
CA GLY A 86 2.67 8.52 -13.95
C GLY A 86 1.28 8.91 -14.47
N CYS A 87 0.23 8.73 -13.68
CA CYS A 87 -1.14 9.14 -14.01
C CYS A 87 -1.49 10.56 -13.55
N LEU A 88 -0.59 11.24 -12.82
CA LEU A 88 -0.81 12.59 -12.32
C LEU A 88 0.00 13.59 -13.15
N ASP A 89 -0.63 14.70 -13.48
CA ASP A 89 0.05 15.86 -14.04
C ASP A 89 0.58 16.73 -12.89
N PRO A 90 1.90 16.86 -12.70
CA PRO A 90 2.48 17.64 -11.59
C PRO A 90 2.16 19.14 -11.68
N LYS A 91 1.66 19.63 -12.83
CA LYS A 91 1.18 21.02 -12.98
C LYS A 91 -0.24 21.20 -12.45
N LYS A 92 -1.00 20.12 -12.29
CA LYS A 92 -2.42 20.14 -11.86
C LYS A 92 -2.62 19.57 -10.46
N VAL A 93 -1.76 18.65 -10.04
CA VAL A 93 -1.83 17.98 -8.75
C VAL A 93 -0.50 18.15 -8.03
N ARG A 94 -0.53 18.77 -6.87
CA ARG A 94 0.63 19.01 -6.02
C ARG A 94 0.74 17.93 -4.96
N PHE A 95 1.82 17.18 -5.01
CA PHE A 95 2.27 16.26 -3.96
C PHE A 95 3.75 16.53 -3.70
N GLY A 96 4.21 16.21 -2.49
CA GLY A 96 5.62 16.30 -2.13
C GLY A 96 6.34 14.98 -2.36
N TYR A 97 7.64 15.08 -2.62
CA TYR A 97 8.54 13.95 -2.73
C TYR A 97 9.88 14.30 -2.09
N ALA A 98 10.41 13.38 -1.29
CA ALA A 98 11.75 13.49 -0.72
C ALA A 98 12.42 12.12 -0.61
N LYS A 99 13.73 12.09 -0.85
CA LYS A 99 14.58 10.96 -0.45
C LYS A 99 15.10 11.25 0.95
N VAL A 100 14.80 10.39 1.91
CA VAL A 100 15.18 10.57 3.31
C VAL A 100 16.14 9.47 3.72
N GLU A 101 17.27 9.86 4.30
CA GLU A 101 18.24 8.92 4.87
C GLU A 101 17.79 8.49 6.29
N GLN A 102 17.73 7.19 6.55
CA GLN A 102 17.26 6.65 7.85
C GLN A 102 18.32 6.64 8.96
N GLY A 103 19.21 7.65 8.96
CA GLY A 103 20.38 7.72 9.84
C GLY A 103 21.69 7.54 9.07
N LYS A 104 22.82 7.95 9.66
CA LYS A 104 24.11 8.02 8.95
C LYS A 104 24.50 6.68 8.31
N GLY A 105 24.55 6.64 6.99
CA GLY A 105 24.95 5.46 6.20
C GLY A 105 23.86 4.41 6.04
N ALA A 106 22.63 4.69 6.47
CA ALA A 106 21.48 3.82 6.24
C ALA A 106 20.89 4.02 4.84
N SER A 107 20.15 3.03 4.36
CA SER A 107 19.43 3.10 3.08
C SER A 107 18.46 4.28 3.05
N GLN A 108 18.34 4.90 1.87
CA GLN A 108 17.37 5.97 1.64
C GLN A 108 15.97 5.39 1.49
N VAL A 109 14.96 6.18 1.86
CA VAL A 109 13.55 5.90 1.58
C VAL A 109 12.94 7.01 0.74
N ALA A 110 12.03 6.64 -0.16
CA ALA A 110 11.22 7.56 -0.94
C ALA A 110 9.93 7.92 -0.19
N VAL A 111 9.84 9.16 0.27
CA VAL A 111 8.69 9.68 0.99
C VAL A 111 7.84 10.50 0.03
N PHE A 112 6.61 10.06 -0.19
CA PHE A 112 5.59 10.81 -0.91
C PHE A 112 4.60 11.42 0.08
N THR A 113 4.37 12.72 -0.04
CA THR A 113 3.50 13.46 0.86
C THR A 113 2.33 14.06 0.09
N MET A 114 1.12 13.95 0.62
CA MET A 114 -0.09 14.53 0.02
C MET A 114 -1.11 14.86 1.10
N ARG A 115 -2.17 15.60 0.76
CA ARG A 115 -3.23 15.88 1.74
C ARG A 115 -4.04 14.62 2.04
N SER A 116 -4.58 14.02 1.00
CA SER A 116 -5.29 12.75 1.02
C SER A 116 -4.82 11.89 -0.15
N LEU A 117 -4.87 10.58 0.00
CA LEU A 117 -4.69 9.61 -1.08
C LEU A 117 -5.89 8.67 -1.12
N ARG A 118 -6.48 8.52 -2.30
CA ARG A 118 -7.53 7.53 -2.57
C ARG A 118 -7.20 6.71 -3.81
N ILE A 119 -7.10 5.39 -3.66
CA ILE A 119 -6.99 4.44 -4.77
C ILE A 119 -8.39 3.84 -5.01
N GLN A 120 -8.97 4.09 -6.19
CA GLN A 120 -10.31 3.60 -6.53
C GLN A 120 -10.35 2.07 -6.71
N PRO A 121 -11.51 1.41 -6.52
CA PRO A 121 -11.62 -0.06 -6.58
C PRO A 121 -11.06 -0.71 -7.86
N SER A 122 -11.17 -0.03 -9.00
CA SER A 122 -10.72 -0.53 -10.30
C SER A 122 -9.27 -0.17 -10.66
N ALA A 123 -8.55 0.53 -9.78
CA ALA A 123 -7.22 1.03 -10.04
C ALA A 123 -6.15 0.17 -9.36
N ILE A 124 -5.04 -0.08 -10.06
CA ILE A 124 -3.83 -0.65 -9.48
C ILE A 124 -2.72 0.41 -9.52
N LEU A 125 -2.21 0.80 -8.36
CA LEU A 125 -1.01 1.60 -8.23
C LEU A 125 0.19 0.67 -8.08
N ARG A 126 1.00 0.57 -9.13
CA ARG A 126 2.24 -0.21 -9.13
C ARG A 126 3.40 0.63 -8.66
N VAL A 127 4.16 0.14 -7.70
CA VAL A 127 5.36 0.78 -7.19
C VAL A 127 6.55 0.25 -7.97
N GLU A 128 7.33 1.16 -8.52
CA GLU A 128 8.58 0.90 -9.22
C GLU A 128 9.71 1.71 -8.59
N GLY A 129 10.94 1.26 -8.83
CA GLY A 129 12.16 1.92 -8.36
C GLY A 129 12.86 1.13 -7.27
N SER A 130 14.06 1.60 -6.93
CA SER A 130 14.97 0.93 -5.99
C SER A 130 14.73 1.32 -4.53
N LEU A 131 14.11 2.48 -4.31
CA LEU A 131 13.90 2.99 -2.96
C LEU A 131 12.63 2.43 -2.33
N PRO A 132 12.69 2.06 -1.04
CA PRO A 132 11.52 1.90 -0.17
C PRO A 132 10.46 2.99 -0.31
N LEU A 133 9.18 2.61 -0.36
CA LEU A 133 8.08 3.56 -0.40
C LEU A 133 7.55 3.90 1.01
N VAL A 134 7.42 5.19 1.29
CA VAL A 134 6.66 5.73 2.42
C VAL A 134 5.59 6.68 1.87
N LEU A 135 4.32 6.43 2.21
CA LEU A 135 3.19 7.29 1.90
C LEU A 135 2.76 8.03 3.16
N LEU A 136 2.78 9.37 3.12
CA LEU A 136 2.31 10.22 4.21
C LEU A 136 1.15 11.07 3.74
N THR A 137 0.03 10.97 4.44
CA THR A 137 -1.16 11.78 4.21
C THR A 137 -1.47 12.63 5.45
N ALA A 138 -2.05 13.81 5.24
CA ALA A 138 -2.47 14.68 6.34
C ALA A 138 -3.80 14.23 6.95
N THR A 139 -4.71 13.75 6.11
CA THR A 139 -6.11 13.49 6.49
C THR A 139 -6.51 12.04 6.27
N ASN A 140 -6.51 11.56 5.02
CA ASN A 140 -7.01 10.22 4.69
C ASN A 140 -6.05 9.47 3.78
N LEU A 141 -5.90 8.17 4.03
CA LEU A 141 -5.28 7.19 3.14
C LEU A 141 -6.28 6.06 2.92
N GLU A 142 -6.90 6.04 1.75
CA GLU A 142 -7.93 5.08 1.39
C GLU A 142 -7.47 4.22 0.21
N ILE A 143 -7.39 2.92 0.40
CA ILE A 143 -6.99 1.96 -0.64
C ILE A 143 -8.14 1.01 -0.87
N PHE A 144 -8.98 1.30 -1.88
CA PHE A 144 -10.06 0.41 -2.31
C PHE A 144 -9.64 -0.52 -3.45
N GLY A 145 -8.69 -0.09 -4.27
CA GLY A 145 -8.08 -0.88 -5.35
C GLY A 145 -6.81 -1.60 -4.92
N GLY A 146 -5.90 -1.80 -5.86
CA GLY A 146 -4.61 -2.46 -5.62
C GLY A 146 -3.46 -1.49 -5.38
N LEU A 147 -2.59 -1.81 -4.42
CA LEU A 147 -1.24 -1.26 -4.29
C LEU A 147 -0.26 -2.43 -4.47
N ASP A 148 0.43 -2.45 -5.61
CA ASP A 148 1.40 -3.50 -5.92
C ASP A 148 2.82 -2.98 -5.66
N ALA A 149 3.37 -3.38 -4.52
CA ALA A 149 4.76 -3.12 -4.14
C ALA A 149 5.61 -4.40 -4.19
N SER A 150 5.24 -5.36 -5.05
CA SER A 150 6.00 -6.59 -5.20
C SER A 150 7.43 -6.31 -5.65
N SER A 151 8.39 -6.88 -4.91
CA SER A 151 9.79 -6.83 -5.30
C SER A 151 10.05 -7.85 -6.42
N THR A 152 10.70 -7.44 -7.50
CA THR A 152 11.16 -8.37 -8.55
C THR A 152 12.30 -9.28 -8.07
N ASN A 153 12.95 -8.95 -6.94
CA ASN A 153 14.02 -9.71 -6.32
C ASN A 153 13.69 -9.96 -4.84
N LYS A 154 13.92 -11.20 -4.35
CA LYS A 154 13.65 -11.71 -2.98
C LYS A 154 13.22 -10.64 -1.96
N GLY A 155 11.92 -10.49 -1.73
CA GLY A 155 11.41 -9.70 -0.62
C GLY A 155 11.68 -10.42 0.70
N SER A 156 12.21 -9.72 1.71
CA SER A 156 12.19 -10.23 3.08
C SER A 156 10.83 -9.97 3.72
N ALA A 157 10.34 -10.96 4.46
CA ALA A 157 9.23 -10.76 5.37
C ALA A 157 9.64 -9.77 6.48
N GLY A 158 8.85 -8.71 6.67
CA GLY A 158 9.07 -7.68 7.70
C GLY A 158 9.59 -6.33 7.20
N GLY A 159 9.88 -6.17 5.91
CA GLY A 159 10.55 -4.96 5.40
C GLY A 159 12.07 -5.12 5.35
N PHE A 160 12.73 -4.01 4.97
CA PHE A 160 14.06 -3.88 4.36
C PHE A 160 15.14 -4.92 4.71
N ILE A 161 15.78 -5.44 3.67
CA ILE A 161 17.12 -6.04 3.76
C ILE A 161 18.13 -4.96 3.37
N THR A 162 19.15 -4.81 4.21
CA THR A 162 20.38 -4.04 3.90
C THR A 162 21.31 -4.88 3.05
#